data_AF-R7HSQ2-F1
#
_entry.id   AF-R7HSQ2-F1
#
_cell.length_a   1.000
_cell.length_b   1.000
_cell.length_c   1.000
_cell.angle_alpha   90.00
_cell.angle_beta   90.00
_cell.angle_gamma   90.00
#
_symmetry.space_group_name_H-M   'P 1'
#
loop_
_entity.id
_entity.type
_entity.pdbx_description
1 polymer ?
#
loop_
_entity_poly.entity_id
_entity_poly.type
_entity_poly.pdbx_seq_one_letter_code
_entity_poly.pdbx_strand_id
1 'polypeptide(L)'
;MKKKGLKKLIVTALIGAMTITQFGAIPCKKVQAATIAINAKNFPDQALRNRISNYDTNKDGKLSADENAAISQLYLSDSGMKNLKGIEKLTNLN
;
A
#
# COMPACT_ATOMS: atom_id res chain seq x y z
N MET A 1 -27.77 -46.11 9.07
CA MET A 1 -27.36 -44.98 8.19
C MET A 1 -26.64 -43.92 9.00
N LYS A 2 -25.65 -43.26 8.40
CA LYS A 2 -24.75 -42.18 8.90
C LYS A 2 -23.45 -42.64 9.58
N LYS A 3 -22.51 -43.09 8.74
CA LYS A 3 -21.06 -43.05 9.04
C LYS A 3 -20.63 -41.57 9.08
N LYS A 4 -20.14 -41.06 10.21
CA LYS A 4 -19.36 -39.81 10.26
C LYS A 4 -18.09 -40.09 11.05
N GLY A 5 -16.97 -39.95 10.36
CA GLY A 5 -15.70 -40.52 10.74
C GLY A 5 -15.06 -39.88 11.97
N LEU A 6 -14.58 -40.77 12.83
CA LEU A 6 -13.41 -40.60 13.70
C LEU A 6 -12.24 -39.97 12.92
N LYS A 7 -11.86 -38.72 13.22
CA LYS A 7 -10.50 -38.21 12.95
C LYS A 7 -10.04 -37.26 14.07
N LYS A 8 -9.08 -37.79 14.85
CA LYS A 8 -8.06 -37.09 15.64
C LYS A 8 -8.50 -36.35 16.92
N LEU A 9 -8.59 -37.18 17.96
CA LEU A 9 -7.99 -36.95 19.28
C LEU A 9 -6.78 -35.96 19.21
N ILE A 10 -6.95 -34.73 19.69
CA ILE A 10 -5.83 -33.96 20.27
C ILE A 10 -6.20 -33.74 21.73
N VAL A 11 -5.57 -34.59 22.52
CA VAL A 11 -5.55 -34.66 23.97
C VAL A 11 -4.85 -33.42 24.52
N THR A 12 -5.14 -33.12 25.79
CA THR A 12 -4.31 -32.36 26.76
C THR A 12 -4.72 -30.89 26.88
N ALA A 13 -5.67 -30.53 27.74
CA ALA A 13 -5.60 -30.46 29.21
C ALA A 13 -4.81 -29.25 29.74
N LEU A 14 -5.58 -28.21 30.09
CA LEU A 14 -5.47 -27.30 31.23
C LEU A 14 -4.19 -27.36 32.08
N ILE A 15 -3.36 -26.29 32.04
CA ILE A 15 -2.70 -25.72 33.23
C ILE A 15 -2.46 -24.21 33.01
N GLY A 16 -2.86 -23.38 33.99
CA GLY A 16 -2.06 -22.22 34.40
C GLY A 16 -2.47 -20.85 33.88
N ALA A 17 -2.87 -19.98 34.79
CA ALA A 17 -3.21 -18.58 34.59
C ALA A 17 -2.11 -17.76 33.91
N MET A 18 -2.45 -17.13 32.79
CA MET A 18 -2.06 -15.75 32.50
C MET A 18 -3.02 -15.25 31.42
N THR A 19 -3.98 -14.44 31.84
CA THR A 19 -4.86 -13.71 30.93
C THR A 19 -3.98 -12.82 30.07
N ILE A 20 -3.67 -13.26 28.85
CA ILE A 20 -3.19 -12.34 27.83
C ILE A 20 -4.39 -11.45 27.54
N THR A 21 -4.42 -10.31 28.23
CA THR A 21 -5.27 -9.20 27.91
C THR A 21 -5.01 -8.89 26.44
N GLN A 22 -5.93 -9.34 25.61
CA GLN A 22 -6.09 -8.95 24.23
C GLN A 22 -6.02 -7.44 24.16
N PHE A 23 -4.83 -6.90 23.91
CA PHE A 23 -4.70 -5.60 23.27
C PHE A 23 -5.35 -5.79 21.93
N GLY A 24 -6.65 -5.49 21.88
CA GLY A 24 -7.37 -5.34 20.64
C GLY A 24 -6.55 -4.36 19.83
N ALA A 25 -5.91 -4.86 18.78
CA ALA A 25 -5.39 -4.01 17.74
C ALA A 25 -6.59 -3.18 17.32
N ILE A 26 -6.64 -1.92 17.76
CA ILE A 26 -7.55 -0.95 17.19
C ILE A 26 -7.25 -1.08 15.70
N PRO A 27 -8.22 -1.48 14.85
CA PRO A 27 -8.04 -1.28 13.44
C PRO A 27 -7.91 0.24 13.32
N CYS A 28 -6.69 0.75 13.29
CA CYS A 28 -6.44 2.07 12.79
C CYS A 28 -6.97 1.94 11.37
N LYS A 29 -8.17 2.47 11.14
CA LYS A 29 -8.59 2.78 9.79
C LYS A 29 -7.51 3.75 9.34
N LYS A 30 -6.48 3.23 8.65
CA LYS A 30 -5.65 4.05 7.79
C LYS A 30 -6.68 4.77 6.96
N VAL A 31 -6.85 6.06 7.21
CA VAL A 31 -7.61 6.94 6.31
C VAL A 31 -6.99 6.62 4.96
N GLN A 32 -7.73 5.92 4.09
CA GLN A 32 -7.27 5.61 2.75
C GLN A 32 -7.22 6.95 2.04
N ALA A 33 -6.15 7.69 2.29
CA ALA A 33 -5.84 8.88 1.56
C ALA A 33 -5.72 8.46 0.10
N ALA A 34 -6.38 9.20 -0.79
CA ALA A 34 -6.62 8.78 -2.15
C ALA A 34 -5.33 8.28 -2.81
N THR A 35 -5.23 6.97 -3.03
CA THR A 35 -4.05 6.36 -3.63
C THR A 35 -4.13 6.48 -5.15
N ILE A 36 -3.11 7.07 -5.77
CA ILE A 36 -3.07 7.27 -7.22
C ILE A 36 -2.24 6.16 -7.84
N ALA A 37 -2.85 5.29 -8.64
CA ALA A 37 -2.11 4.21 -9.32
C ALA A 37 -1.11 4.76 -10.34
N ILE A 38 0.13 4.24 -10.33
CA ILE A 38 1.22 4.63 -11.24
C ILE A 38 1.10 3.83 -12.55
N ASN A 39 0.13 4.19 -13.38
CA ASN A 39 -0.17 3.49 -14.63
C ASN A 39 -0.42 4.46 -15.79
N ALA A 40 -0.47 3.95 -17.02
CA ALA A 40 -0.64 4.77 -18.22
C ALA A 40 -1.96 5.57 -18.25
N LYS A 41 -2.97 5.16 -17.46
CA LYS A 41 -4.24 5.89 -17.34
C LYS A 41 -4.08 7.17 -16.52
N ASN A 42 -3.26 7.12 -15.46
CA ASN A 42 -3.02 8.27 -14.60
C ASN A 42 -1.82 9.10 -15.04
N PHE A 43 -0.79 8.43 -15.56
CA PHE A 43 0.49 8.96 -16.00
C PHE A 43 0.86 8.29 -17.33
N PRO A 44 0.37 8.79 -18.48
CA PRO A 44 0.56 8.16 -19.78
C PRO A 44 2.03 8.07 -20.19
N ASP A 45 2.86 9.02 -19.76
CA ASP A 45 4.29 9.02 -20.06
C ASP A 45 5.04 7.98 -19.21
N GLN A 46 5.83 7.13 -19.88
CA GLN A 46 6.59 6.09 -19.22
C GLN A 46 7.80 6.65 -18.46
N ALA A 47 8.47 7.69 -18.97
CA ALA A 47 9.58 8.32 -18.28
C ALA A 47 9.09 9.00 -16.98
N LEU A 48 7.90 9.61 -17.03
CA LEU A 48 7.24 10.15 -15.83
C LEU A 48 6.92 9.03 -14.81
N ARG A 49 6.30 7.93 -15.24
CA ARG A 49 6.04 6.79 -14.33
C ARG A 49 7.30 6.23 -13.70
N ASN A 50 8.35 6.04 -14.49
CA ASN A 50 9.64 5.59 -13.97
C ASN A 50 10.21 6.57 -12.94
N ARG A 51 10.04 7.88 -13.17
CA ARG A 51 10.49 8.89 -12.23
C ARG A 51 9.73 8.83 -10.92
N ILE A 52 8.40 8.76 -10.99
CA ILE A 52 7.52 8.74 -9.82
C ILE A 52 7.61 7.41 -9.07
N SER A 53 7.91 6.30 -9.76
CA SER A 53 8.13 5.00 -9.14
C SER A 53 9.32 4.98 -8.16
N ASN A 54 10.21 5.98 -8.20
CA ASN A 54 11.26 6.12 -7.18
C ASN A 54 10.73 6.60 -5.82
N TYR A 55 9.53 7.16 -5.80
CA TYR A 55 8.86 7.67 -4.59
C TYR A 55 7.84 6.67 -4.04
N ASP A 56 7.47 5.65 -4.82
CA ASP A 56 6.71 4.46 -4.37
C ASP A 56 7.60 3.61 -3.46
N THR A 57 7.61 4.00 -2.18
CA THR A 57 8.52 3.44 -1.17
C THR A 57 8.08 2.03 -0.78
N ASN A 58 6.77 1.78 -0.82
CA ASN A 58 6.18 0.49 -0.51
C ASN A 58 6.11 -0.46 -1.74
N LYS A 59 6.39 0.04 -2.94
CA LYS A 59 6.42 -0.68 -4.22
C LYS A 59 5.11 -1.40 -4.56
N ASP A 60 3.98 -0.83 -4.17
CA ASP A 60 2.65 -1.38 -4.48
C ASP A 60 2.09 -0.90 -5.83
N GLY A 61 2.87 -0.08 -6.56
CA GLY A 61 2.49 0.48 -7.86
C GLY A 61 1.52 1.64 -7.75
N LYS A 62 1.38 2.25 -6.57
CA LYS A 62 0.50 3.39 -6.30
C LYS A 62 1.24 4.43 -5.48
N LEU A 63 0.79 5.67 -5.59
CA LEU A 63 1.20 6.75 -4.70
C LEU A 63 0.16 6.89 -3.61
N SER A 64 0.55 6.57 -2.38
CA SER A 64 -0.18 7.00 -1.20
C SER A 64 -0.08 8.51 -1.01
N ALA A 65 -0.92 9.09 -0.16
CA ALA A 65 -0.83 10.52 0.12
C ALA A 65 0.48 10.92 0.80
N ASP A 66 1.06 10.04 1.63
CA ASP A 66 2.35 10.28 2.26
C ASP A 66 3.48 10.29 1.21
N GLU A 67 3.47 9.34 0.28
CA GLU A 67 4.41 9.30 -0.83
C GLU A 67 4.24 10.50 -1.76
N ASN A 68 2.99 10.92 -2.02
CA ASN A 68 2.70 12.11 -2.81
C ASN A 68 3.13 13.41 -2.09
N ALA A 69 3.00 13.46 -0.77
CA ALA A 69 3.47 14.58 0.06
C ALA A 69 5.00 14.67 0.12
N ALA A 70 5.70 13.54 0.01
CA ALA A 70 7.15 13.51 -0.11
C ALA A 70 7.65 14.05 -1.47
N ILE A 71 6.80 14.10 -2.49
CA ILE A 71 7.13 14.66 -3.81
C ILE A 71 6.93 16.19 -3.78
N SER A 72 7.83 16.89 -3.10
CA SER A 72 7.87 18.36 -3.11
C SER A 72 8.63 18.93 -4.32
N GLN A 73 9.57 18.14 -4.86
CA GLN A 73 10.38 18.49 -6.01
C GLN A 73 10.56 17.27 -6.91
N LEU A 74 10.34 17.47 -8.21
CA LEU A 74 10.54 16.44 -9.23
C LEU A 74 11.61 16.93 -10.20
N TYR A 75 12.84 16.41 -10.07
CA TYR A 75 13.89 16.75 -11.03
C TYR A 75 13.67 15.99 -12.33
N LEU A 76 13.28 16.73 -13.37
CA LEU A 76 13.03 16.27 -14.73
C LEU A 76 14.18 16.69 -15.67
N SER A 77 15.43 16.45 -15.28
CA SER A 77 16.57 16.75 -16.14
C SER A 77 16.60 15.74 -17.31
N ASP A 78 16.49 16.26 -18.54
CA ASP A 78 16.71 15.57 -19.83
C ASP A 78 16.18 14.13 -19.95
N SER A 79 15.02 13.84 -19.35
CA SER A 79 14.51 12.46 -19.27
C SER A 79 13.84 11.98 -20.56
N GLY A 80 13.81 12.81 -21.62
CA GLY A 80 13.04 12.55 -22.84
C GLY A 80 11.52 12.52 -22.61
N MET A 81 11.05 13.13 -21.51
CA MET A 81 9.65 13.16 -21.11
C MET A 81 8.85 13.98 -22.11
N LYS A 82 7.85 13.37 -22.75
CA LYS A 82 7.06 14.02 -23.81
C LYS A 82 5.73 14.54 -23.29
N ASN A 83 5.23 13.94 -22.21
CA ASN A 83 3.91 14.26 -21.68
C ASN A 83 3.93 14.33 -20.14
N LEU A 84 3.60 15.50 -19.61
CA LEU A 84 3.51 15.74 -18.16
C LEU A 84 2.10 15.50 -17.61
N LYS A 85 1.18 14.95 -18.41
CA LYS A 85 -0.18 14.63 -17.95
C LYS A 85 -0.14 13.70 -16.74
N GLY A 86 -0.92 14.03 -15.72
CA GLY A 86 -0.93 13.34 -14.43
C GLY A 86 -0.16 14.08 -13.35
N ILE A 87 0.73 15.03 -13.70
CA ILE A 87 1.46 15.83 -12.72
C ILE A 87 0.51 16.70 -11.88
N GLU A 88 -0.67 17.04 -12.39
CA GLU A 88 -1.72 17.76 -11.66
C GLU A 88 -2.25 16.99 -10.43
N LYS A 89 -2.00 15.67 -10.37
CA LYS A 89 -2.35 14.83 -9.22
C LYS A 89 -1.30 14.90 -8.10
N LEU A 90 -0.12 15.45 -8.40
CA LEU A 90 0.94 15.69 -7.43
C LEU A 90 0.69 17.04 -6.74
N THR A 91 -0.26 17.06 -5.81
CA THR A 91 -0.78 18.29 -5.19
C THR A 91 0.22 19.02 -4.29
N ASN A 92 1.33 18.38 -3.92
CA ASN A 92 2.39 18.95 -3.07
C ASN A 92 3.61 19.40 -3.88
N LEU A 93 3.56 19.30 -5.21
CA LEU A 93 4.62 19.81 -6.07
C LEU A 93 4.58 21.34 -6.09
N ASN A 94 5.71 21.98 -5.78
CA ASN A 94 5.82 23.43 -5.61
C ASN A 94 6.50 24.14 -6.78
#